data_AF-A0A1V5Y1E2-F1
#
_entry.id   AF-A0A1V5Y1E2-F1
#
_cell.length_a   1.000
_cell.length_b   1.000
_cell.length_c   1.000
_cell.angle_alpha   90.00
_cell.angle_beta   90.00
_cell.angle_gamma   90.00
#
_symmetry.space_group_name_H-M   'P 1'
#
loop_
_entity.id
_entity.type
_entity.pdbx_description
1 polymer ?
#
loop_
_entity_poly.entity_id
_entity_poly.type
_entity_poly.pdbx_seq_one_letter_code
_entity_poly.pdbx_strand_id
1 'polypeptide(L)' 'MRTYLVKILLKGSGSVSWVEVQAKDGAHAKALVRAQYGDSVDILEAKPK' A
#
# COMPACT_ATOMS: atom_id res chain seq x y z
N MET A 1 12.99 0.14 -10.91
CA MET A 1 11.83 -0.29 -10.11
C MET A 1 12.34 -1.10 -8.93
N ARG A 2 11.71 -0.95 -7.77
CA ARG A 2 12.06 -1.66 -6.52
C ARG A 2 10.77 -2.18 -5.89
N THR A 3 10.89 -3.22 -5.07
CA THR A 3 9.76 -3.72 -4.29
C THR A 3 9.55 -2.84 -3.08
N TYR A 4 8.30 -2.44 -2.85
CA TYR A 4 7.87 -1.67 -1.71
C TYR A 4 6.85 -2.46 -0.91
N LEU A 5 6.96 -2.36 0.41
CA LEU A 5 5.99 -2.83 1.37
C LEU A 5 5.12 -1.65 1.79
N VAL A 6 3.83 -1.74 1.48
CA VAL A 6 2.84 -0.73 1.82
C VAL A 6 1.95 -1.27 2.93
N LYS A 7 1.95 -0.57 4.07
CA LYS A 7 1.09 -0.88 5.21
C LYS A 7 -0.28 -0.29 4.96
N ILE A 8 -1.30 -1.14 4.93
CA ILE A 8 -2.70 -0.76 4.76
C ILE A 8 -3.54 -1.15 5.97
N LEU A 9 -4.57 -0.38 6.24
CA LEU A 9 -5.67 -0.72 7.14
C LEU A 9 -6.91 -1.03 6.30
N LEU A 10 -7.43 -2.25 6.42
CA LEU A 10 -8.68 -2.67 5.77
C LEU A 10 -9.86 -2.12 6.57
N LYS A 11 -10.61 -1.15 6.01
CA LYS A 11 -11.73 -0.51 6.74
C LYS A 11 -12.85 -1.46 7.10
N GLY A 12 -13.09 -2.48 6.26
CA GLY A 12 -14.15 -3.46 6.50
C GLY A 12 -13.90 -4.39 7.69
N SER A 13 -12.63 -4.67 8.01
CA SER A 13 -12.26 -5.61 9.08
C SER A 13 -11.44 -4.98 10.21
N GLY A 14 -11.05 -3.72 10.08
CA GLY A 14 -10.12 -3.05 11.00
C GLY A 14 -8.72 -3.67 11.04
N SER A 15 -8.40 -4.57 10.10
CA SER A 15 -7.15 -5.33 10.11
C SER A 15 -6.05 -4.59 9.38
N VAL A 16 -4.83 -4.64 9.93
CA VAL A 16 -3.64 -4.11 9.28
C VAL A 16 -2.97 -5.20 8.46
N SER A 17 -2.55 -4.88 7.23
CA SER A 17 -1.84 -5.80 6.35
C SER A 17 -0.72 -5.08 5.59
N TRP A 18 0.24 -5.87 5.10
CA TRP A 18 1.32 -5.38 4.26
C TRP A 18 1.11 -5.89 2.83
N VAL A 19 1.16 -4.97 1.87
CA VAL A 19 1.03 -5.27 0.44
C VAL A 19 2.36 -4.99 -0.24
N GLU A 20 2.84 -5.96 -1.02
CA GLU A 20 4.03 -5.81 -1.84
C GLU A 20 3.67 -5.31 -3.23
N VAL A 21 4.31 -4.22 -3.66
CA VAL A 21 4.16 -3.67 -5.00
C VAL A 21 5.52 -3.32 -5.60
N GLN A 22 5.67 -3.51 -6.92
CA GLN A 22 6.81 -2.97 -7.64
C GLN A 22 6.53 -1.53 -8.04
N ALA A 23 7.31 -0.60 -7.50
CA ALA A 23 7.14 0.83 -7.75
C ALA A 23 8.49 1.50 -8.07
N LYS A 24 8.42 2.75 -8.53
CA LYS A 24 9.63 3.57 -8.76
C LYS A 24 10.10 4.24 -7.47
N ASP A 25 9.16 4.61 -6.62
CA ASP A 25 9.34 5.36 -5.37
C ASP A 25 8.15 5.09 -4.43
N GLY A 26 8.24 5.58 -3.19
CA GLY A 26 7.20 5.35 -2.18
C GLY A 26 5.86 5.98 -2.52
N ALA A 27 5.81 7.13 -3.21
CA ALA A 27 4.55 7.76 -3.61
C ALA A 27 3.86 6.94 -4.72
N HIS A 28 4.63 6.45 -5.68
CA HIS A 28 4.14 5.54 -6.71
C HIS A 28 3.63 4.22 -6.09
N ALA A 29 4.30 3.68 -5.07
CA ALA A 29 3.81 2.49 -4.35
C ALA A 29 2.45 2.73 -3.69
N LYS A 30 2.27 3.88 -3.01
CA LYS A 30 0.97 4.26 -2.43
C LYS A 30 -0.10 4.43 -3.50
N ALA A 31 0.23 5.04 -4.64
CA ALA A 31 -0.71 5.23 -5.74
C ALA A 31 -1.19 3.89 -6.33
N LEU A 32 -0.29 2.91 -6.51
CA LEU A 32 -0.64 1.57 -6.99
C LEU A 32 -1.59 0.84 -6.03
N VAL A 33 -1.28 0.89 -4.72
CA VAL A 33 -2.15 0.27 -3.71
C VAL A 33 -3.51 0.96 -3.64
N ARG A 34 -3.55 2.30 -3.74
CA ARG A 34 -4.82 3.02 -3.80
C ARG A 34 -5.62 2.72 -5.06
N ALA A 35 -4.97 2.54 -6.20
CA ALA A 35 -5.64 2.13 -7.43
C ALA A 35 -6.20 0.70 -7.33
N GLN A 36 -5.54 -0.20 -6.59
CA GLN A 36 -5.96 -1.58 -6.43
C GLN A 36 -7.10 -1.77 -5.43
N TYR A 37 -7.07 -1.06 -4.30
CA TYR A 37 -8.03 -1.24 -3.20
C TYR A 37 -9.07 -0.12 -3.09
N GLY A 38 -8.85 1.00 -3.79
CA GLY A 38 -9.70 2.19 -3.71
C GLY A 38 -9.75 2.75 -2.28
N ASP A 39 -10.93 3.25 -1.90
CA ASP A 39 -11.18 3.81 -0.56
C ASP A 39 -11.50 2.74 0.51
N SER A 40 -11.44 1.45 0.15
CA SER A 40 -11.63 0.31 1.06
C SER A 40 -10.48 0.14 2.05
N VAL A 41 -9.34 0.82 1.80
CA VAL A 41 -8.16 0.79 2.65
C VAL A 41 -7.67 2.19 2.99
N ASP A 42 -7.10 2.35 4.18
CA ASP A 42 -6.24 3.50 4.49
C ASP A 42 -4.78 3.11 4.37
N ILE A 43 -4.00 3.93 3.65
CA ILE A 43 -2.57 3.72 3.48
C ILE A 43 -1.83 4.42 4.62
N LEU A 44 -1.18 3.63 5.46
CA LEU A 44 -0.48 4.13 6.65
C LEU A 44 0.98 4.46 6.33
N GLU A 45 1.67 3.55 5.66
CA GLU A 45 3.11 3.64 5.43
C GLU A 45 3.50 2.98 4.11
N ALA A 46 4.56 3.46 3.47
CA ALA A 46 5.20 2.76 2.36
C ALA A 46 6.71 2.82 2.55
N LYS A 47 7.37 1.66 2.52
CA LYS A 47 8.83 1.54 2.66
C LYS A 47 9.41 0.61 1.61
N PRO A 48 10.65 0.84 1.15
CA PRO A 48 11.34 -0.14 0.30
C PRO A 48 11.54 -1.45 1.09
N LYS A 49 11.47 -2.58 0.39
CA LYS A 49 11.78 -3.91 0.94
C LYS A 49 13.27 -4.10 1.11
#